data_AF-A0A7Z0QLX0-F1
#
_entry.id   AF-A0A7Z0QLX0-F1
#
_cell.length_a   1.000
_cell.length_b   1.000
_cell.length_c   1.000
_cell.angle_alpha   90.00
_cell.angle_beta   90.00
_cell.angle_gamma   90.00
#
_symmetry.space_group_name_H-M   'P 1'
#
loop_
_entity.id
_entity.type
_entity.pdbx_description
1 polymer ?
#
loop_
_entity_poly.entity_id
_entity_poly.type
_entity_poly.pdbx_seq_one_letter_code
_entity_poly.pdbx_strand_id
1 'polypeptide(L)'
;MTTPPNLAVIHGKSTAAKDERGRFISGPANTGRPVGARNKQSAELMKVVRAMGNRAVANLSDALDAKEQWATTLVLRYCLPSTRTQEMHGADPEDIKEAFVAGDISAEEMKAISTAIEKLKSIADIDDLRNRLSELEQLLNAGK
;
A
#
# COMPACT_ATOMS: atom_id res chain seq x y z
N MET A 1 -44.56 3.15 4.49
CA MET A 1 -43.41 2.25 4.76
C MET A 1 -42.74 1.92 3.44
N THR A 2 -41.65 2.59 3.11
CA THR A 2 -40.91 2.40 1.84
C THR A 2 -39.65 1.59 2.13
N THR A 3 -39.56 0.42 1.52
CA THR A 3 -38.41 -0.50 1.59
C THR A 3 -37.14 0.14 1.02
N PRO A 4 -35.96 -0.03 1.64
CA PRO A 4 -34.71 0.49 1.07
C PRO A 4 -34.27 -0.33 -0.14
N PRO A 5 -33.70 0.29 -1.18
CA PRO A 5 -33.23 -0.41 -2.36
C PRO A 5 -31.97 -1.25 -2.06
N ASN A 6 -32.01 -2.48 -2.56
CA ASN A 6 -31.01 -3.53 -2.40
C ASN A 6 -29.65 -3.10 -3.00
N LEU A 7 -28.61 -3.00 -2.17
CA LEU A 7 -27.24 -2.63 -2.54
C LEU A 7 -26.47 -3.86 -3.05
N ALA A 8 -26.79 -4.31 -4.27
CA ALA A 8 -25.93 -5.25 -4.97
C ALA A 8 -24.70 -4.50 -5.52
N VAL A 9 -23.56 -4.61 -4.83
CA VAL A 9 -22.27 -4.09 -5.29
C VAL A 9 -21.79 -4.96 -6.45
N ILE A 10 -21.97 -4.48 -7.68
CA ILE A 10 -21.47 -5.15 -8.89
C ILE A 10 -19.95 -4.99 -8.95
N HIS A 11 -19.20 -5.97 -8.42
CA HIS A 11 -17.76 -6.12 -8.68
C HIS A 11 -17.54 -6.81 -10.03
N GLY A 12 -17.78 -6.09 -11.12
CA GLY A 12 -17.42 -6.55 -12.46
C GLY A 12 -15.99 -6.18 -12.81
N LYS A 13 -15.05 -7.13 -12.82
CA LYS A 13 -13.72 -6.92 -13.44
C LYS A 13 -13.93 -6.84 -14.96
N SER A 14 -13.79 -5.66 -15.55
CA SER A 14 -13.82 -5.47 -17.00
C SER A 14 -12.55 -6.08 -17.62
N THR A 15 -12.63 -7.34 -18.03
CA THR A 15 -11.58 -8.05 -18.80
C THR A 15 -11.76 -7.88 -20.31
N ALA A 16 -12.93 -7.41 -20.75
CA ALA A 16 -13.30 -7.36 -22.18
C ALA A 16 -12.74 -6.16 -22.96
N ALA A 17 -12.03 -5.23 -22.30
CA ALA A 17 -11.65 -3.94 -22.87
C ALA A 17 -10.13 -3.73 -22.96
N LYS A 18 -9.33 -4.79 -23.10
CA LYS A 18 -7.86 -4.68 -23.22
C LYS A 18 -7.34 -5.25 -24.54
N ASP A 19 -6.32 -4.59 -25.10
CA ASP A 19 -5.56 -5.07 -26.25
C ASP A 19 -4.67 -6.26 -25.86
N GLU A 20 -4.08 -6.92 -26.86
CA GLU A 20 -3.15 -8.06 -26.66
C GLU A 20 -1.89 -7.69 -25.85
N ARG A 21 -1.64 -6.40 -25.64
CA ARG A 21 -0.55 -5.85 -24.82
C ARG A 21 -1.03 -5.41 -23.43
N GLY A 22 -2.26 -5.75 -23.05
CA GLY A 22 -2.84 -5.46 -21.73
C GLY A 22 -3.27 -4.00 -21.49
N ARG A 23 -3.21 -3.13 -22.51
CA ARG A 23 -3.68 -1.73 -22.44
C ARG A 23 -5.17 -1.66 -22.75
N PHE A 24 -5.87 -0.70 -22.14
CA PHE A 24 -7.28 -0.51 -22.48
C PHE A 24 -7.44 0.03 -23.91
N ILE A 25 -8.33 -0.60 -24.69
CA ILE A 25 -8.62 -0.18 -26.07
C ILE A 25 -9.15 1.26 -26.04
N SER A 26 -8.60 2.17 -26.85
CA SER A 26 -9.14 3.53 -27.00
C SER A 26 -10.24 3.54 -28.05
N GLY A 27 -11.48 3.86 -27.70
CA GLY A 27 -12.60 3.97 -28.65
C GLY A 27 -13.96 3.51 -28.10
N PRO A 28 -14.99 3.39 -28.95
CA PRO A 28 -16.34 2.98 -28.57
C PRO A 28 -16.43 1.58 -27.94
N ALA A 29 -15.44 0.73 -28.22
CA ALA A 29 -15.28 -0.60 -27.63
C ALA A 29 -14.62 -0.58 -26.24
N ASN A 30 -14.18 0.59 -25.75
CA ASN A 30 -13.67 0.73 -24.40
C ASN A 30 -14.85 0.66 -23.42
N THR A 31 -15.02 -0.50 -22.79
CA THR A 31 -15.92 -0.68 -21.63
C THR A 31 -15.30 -0.07 -20.37
N GLY A 32 -14.79 1.16 -20.52
CA GLY A 32 -14.24 1.97 -19.44
C GLY A 32 -15.28 2.20 -18.36
N ARG A 33 -14.91 2.98 -17.35
CA ARG A 33 -15.77 3.22 -16.19
C ARG A 33 -17.15 3.74 -16.66
N PRO A 34 -18.26 3.06 -16.32
CA PRO A 34 -19.58 3.39 -16.87
C PRO A 34 -19.96 4.83 -16.55
N VAL A 35 -20.65 5.48 -17.49
CA VAL A 35 -21.18 6.84 -17.33
C VAL A 35 -22.10 6.83 -16.10
N GLY A 36 -21.79 7.67 -15.10
CA GLY A 36 -22.51 7.70 -13.81
C GLY A 36 -21.86 6.92 -12.66
N ALA A 37 -20.66 6.36 -12.83
CA ALA A 37 -19.95 5.69 -11.74
C ALA A 37 -19.68 6.64 -10.56
N ARG A 38 -20.37 6.40 -9.45
CA ARG A 38 -20.50 7.27 -8.26
C ARG A 38 -19.19 7.77 -7.63
N ASN A 39 -18.04 7.11 -7.85
CA ASN A 39 -16.77 7.52 -7.21
C ASN A 39 -15.88 8.41 -8.11
N LYS A 40 -16.41 9.04 -9.17
CA LYS A 40 -15.64 10.03 -9.93
C LYS A 40 -15.90 11.39 -9.29
N GLN A 41 -15.12 11.72 -8.26
CA GLN A 41 -15.06 13.10 -7.81
C GLN A 41 -14.66 13.96 -9.02
N SER A 42 -15.39 15.06 -9.25
CA SER A 42 -15.08 15.92 -10.40
C SER A 42 -13.69 16.51 -10.22
N ALA A 43 -12.91 16.57 -11.30
CA ALA A 43 -11.58 17.19 -11.25
C ALA A 43 -11.68 18.64 -10.75
N GLU A 44 -12.78 19.32 -11.07
CA GLU A 44 -13.10 20.66 -10.58
C GLU A 44 -13.31 20.71 -9.06
N LEU A 45 -14.04 19.76 -8.48
CA LEU A 45 -14.19 19.68 -7.01
C LEU A 45 -12.82 19.50 -6.34
N MET A 46 -11.95 18.67 -6.90
CA MET A 46 -10.60 18.47 -6.34
C MET A 46 -9.72 19.71 -6.44
N LYS A 47 -9.86 20.52 -7.50
CA LYS A 47 -9.17 21.82 -7.60
C LYS A 47 -9.63 22.77 -6.51
N VAL A 48 -10.95 22.86 -6.27
CA VAL A 48 -11.52 23.69 -5.21
C VAL A 48 -11.01 23.24 -3.83
N VAL A 49 -11.04 21.93 -3.54
CA VAL A 49 -10.56 21.40 -2.26
C VAL A 49 -9.07 21.70 -2.04
N ARG A 50 -8.23 21.58 -3.06
CA ARG A 50 -6.79 21.94 -2.95
C ARG A 50 -6.59 23.44 -2.70
N ALA A 51 -7.38 24.29 -3.36
CA ALA A 51 -7.33 25.73 -3.15
C ALA A 51 -7.73 26.15 -1.72
N MET A 52 -8.50 25.31 -1.01
CA MET A 52 -8.84 25.56 0.40
C MET A 52 -7.68 25.31 1.37
N GLY A 53 -6.52 24.82 0.92
CA GLY A 53 -5.38 24.48 1.78
C GLY A 53 -4.95 25.62 2.71
N ASN A 54 -4.78 26.84 2.20
CA ASN A 54 -4.37 27.99 3.02
C ASN A 54 -5.38 28.32 4.11
N ARG A 55 -6.69 28.26 3.78
CA ARG A 55 -7.77 28.47 4.75
C ARG A 55 -7.83 27.36 5.78
N ALA A 56 -7.59 26.12 5.38
CA ALA A 56 -7.56 24.98 6.28
C ALA A 56 -6.41 25.10 7.30
N VAL A 57 -5.24 25.57 6.86
CA VAL A 57 -4.09 25.83 7.74
C VAL A 57 -4.38 26.97 8.72
N ALA A 58 -4.99 28.07 8.27
CA ALA A 58 -5.41 29.15 9.16
C ALA A 58 -6.39 28.66 10.24
N ASN A 59 -7.44 27.94 9.83
CA ASN A 59 -8.39 27.34 10.78
C ASN A 59 -7.74 26.34 11.75
N LEU A 60 -6.73 25.60 11.29
CA LEU A 60 -5.98 24.69 12.15
C LEU A 60 -5.17 25.47 13.19
N SER A 61 -4.54 26.58 12.81
CA SER A 61 -3.84 27.48 13.73
C SER A 61 -4.79 28.01 14.80
N ASP A 62 -5.95 28.53 14.39
CA ASP A 62 -6.96 29.06 15.32
C ASP A 62 -7.44 27.98 16.30
N ALA A 63 -7.62 26.73 15.83
CA ALA A 63 -8.03 25.61 16.68
C ALA A 63 -6.93 25.18 17.68
N LEU A 64 -5.66 25.31 17.32
CA LEU A 64 -4.53 25.07 18.23
C LEU A 64 -4.48 26.14 19.32
N ASP A 65 -4.65 27.42 18.94
CA ASP A 65 -4.71 28.53 19.90
C ASP A 65 -5.90 28.41 20.85
N ALA A 66 -7.03 27.88 20.36
CA ALA A 66 -8.20 27.51 21.15
C ALA A 66 -8.01 26.25 22.01
N LYS A 67 -6.85 25.58 21.95
CA LYS A 67 -6.51 24.35 22.69
C LYS A 67 -7.45 23.17 22.41
N GLU A 68 -7.99 23.12 21.19
CA GLU A 68 -8.81 21.99 20.77
C GLU A 68 -7.97 20.70 20.67
N GLN A 69 -8.42 19.63 21.34
CA GLN A 69 -7.66 18.38 21.42
C GLN A 69 -7.47 17.71 20.06
N TRP A 70 -8.47 17.81 19.17
CA TRP A 70 -8.40 17.21 17.84
C TRP A 70 -7.34 17.88 16.96
N ALA A 71 -7.15 19.20 17.09
CA ALA A 71 -6.17 19.96 16.33
C ALA A 71 -4.74 19.58 16.75
N THR A 72 -4.51 19.50 18.05
CA THR A 72 -3.23 19.04 18.63
C THR A 72 -2.91 17.61 18.16
N THR A 73 -3.88 16.70 18.24
CA THR A 73 -3.70 15.31 17.81
C THR A 73 -3.39 15.20 16.32
N LEU A 74 -4.07 16.01 15.50
CA LEU A 74 -3.84 16.04 14.06
C LEU A 74 -2.41 16.50 13.75
N VAL A 75 -1.94 17.58 14.36
CA VAL A 75 -0.58 18.09 14.15
C VAL A 75 0.45 17.07 14.60
N LEU A 76 0.31 16.49 15.80
CA LEU A 76 1.23 15.48 16.30
C LEU A 76 1.33 14.28 15.35
N ARG A 77 0.21 13.83 14.77
CA ARG A 77 0.21 12.72 13.81
C ARG A 77 0.98 13.00 12.52
N TYR A 78 1.02 14.25 12.06
CA TYR A 78 1.74 14.64 10.84
C TYR A 78 3.19 15.06 11.11
N CYS A 79 3.49 15.60 12.29
CA CYS A 79 4.84 16.02 12.66
C CYS A 79 5.69 14.89 13.24
N LEU A 80 5.07 13.93 13.92
CA LEU A 80 5.78 12.75 14.42
C LEU A 80 5.83 11.67 13.33
N PRO A 81 6.95 10.94 13.22
CA PRO A 81 7.01 9.79 12.33
C PRO A 81 5.91 8.79 12.72
N SER A 82 5.14 8.33 11.73
CA SER A 82 4.04 7.38 11.93
C SER A 82 4.50 6.02 12.49
N THR A 83 5.79 5.75 12.38
CA THR A 83 6.48 4.54 12.82
C THR A 83 7.69 4.96 13.63
N ARG A 84 7.83 4.38 14.83
CA ARG A 84 9.06 4.51 15.61
C ARG A 84 10.19 3.79 14.86
N THR A 85 11.37 4.41 14.78
CA THR A 85 12.58 3.69 14.36
C THR A 85 13.01 2.81 15.53
N GLN A 86 12.81 1.49 15.41
CA GLN A 86 13.28 0.53 16.39
C GLN A 86 14.66 0.04 15.96
N GLU A 87 15.67 0.24 16.81
CA GLU A 87 16.96 -0.40 16.61
C GLU A 87 16.80 -1.89 16.94
N MET A 88 17.04 -2.75 15.96
CA MET A 88 17.04 -4.19 16.15
C MET A 88 18.47 -4.67 16.41
N HIS A 89 18.64 -5.54 17.39
CA HIS A 89 19.96 -6.12 17.74
C HIS A 89 20.42 -7.23 16.78
N GLY A 90 19.62 -7.51 15.75
CA GLY A 90 19.89 -8.48 14.69
C GLY A 90 18.71 -8.56 13.72
N ALA A 91 18.86 -9.32 12.64
CA ALA A 91 17.82 -9.51 11.62
C ALA A 91 17.36 -10.98 11.53
N ASP A 92 17.80 -11.83 12.47
CA ASP A 92 17.42 -13.23 12.44
C ASP A 92 15.99 -13.42 12.98
N PRO A 93 15.25 -14.45 12.52
CA PRO A 93 13.89 -14.71 12.98
C PRO A 93 13.75 -14.89 14.49
N GLU A 94 14.80 -15.39 15.16
CA GLU A 94 14.79 -15.57 16.61
C GLU A 94 14.91 -14.23 17.36
N ASP A 95 15.71 -13.30 16.85
CA ASP A 95 15.84 -11.94 17.42
C ASP A 95 14.50 -11.18 17.38
N ILE A 96 13.73 -11.37 16.31
CA ILE A 96 12.41 -10.74 16.13
C ILE A 96 11.41 -11.30 17.13
N LYS A 97 11.48 -12.62 17.37
CA LYS A 97 10.63 -13.29 18.34
C LYS A 97 10.96 -12.84 19.75
N GLU A 98 12.25 -12.72 20.09
CA GLU A 98 12.69 -12.20 21.38
C GLU A 98 12.26 -10.74 21.58
N ALA A 99 12.43 -9.88 20.58
CA ALA A 99 11.98 -8.48 20.62
C ALA A 99 10.45 -8.37 20.82
N PHE A 100 9.67 -9.30 20.28
CA PHE A 100 8.22 -9.32 20.51
C PHE A 100 7.84 -9.81 21.89
N VAL A 101 8.52 -10.85 22.40
CA VAL A 101 8.29 -11.35 23.76
C VAL A 101 8.70 -10.31 24.81
N ALA A 102 9.77 -9.56 24.55
CA ALA A 102 10.21 -8.44 25.37
C ALA A 102 9.25 -7.24 25.34
N GLY A 103 8.32 -7.22 24.36
CA GLY A 103 7.38 -6.11 24.16
C GLY A 103 8.01 -4.89 23.48
N ASP A 104 9.20 -5.05 22.89
CA ASP A 104 9.90 -3.99 22.18
C ASP A 104 9.27 -3.67 20.83
N ILE A 105 8.60 -4.65 20.21
CA ILE A 105 7.86 -4.51 18.95
C ILE A 105 6.40 -4.95 19.10
N SER A 106 5.51 -4.26 18.39
CA SER A 106 4.10 -4.62 18.30
C SER A 106 3.85 -5.77 17.32
N ALA A 107 2.66 -6.39 17.40
CA ALA A 107 2.27 -7.47 16.48
C ALA A 107 2.20 -7.02 15.01
N GLU A 108 1.86 -5.75 14.77
CA GLU A 108 1.79 -5.19 13.41
C GLU A 108 3.19 -4.97 12.83
N GLU A 109 4.14 -4.54 13.66
CA GLU A 109 5.56 -4.42 13.29
C GLU A 109 6.20 -5.79 13.06
N MET A 110 5.94 -6.80 13.90
CA MET A 110 6.39 -8.17 13.66
C MET A 110 5.92 -8.67 12.30
N LYS A 111 4.63 -8.50 11.97
CA LYS A 111 4.09 -8.96 10.69
C LYS A 111 4.79 -8.28 9.51
N ALA A 112 5.04 -6.98 9.60
CA ALA A 112 5.75 -6.23 8.56
C ALA A 112 7.19 -6.73 8.38
N ILE A 113 7.91 -6.95 9.48
CA ILE A 113 9.30 -7.43 9.47
C ILE A 113 9.37 -8.87 8.93
N SER A 114 8.52 -9.78 9.41
CA SER A 114 8.49 -11.18 8.94
C SER A 114 8.17 -11.27 7.44
N THR A 115 7.23 -10.45 6.95
CA THR A 115 6.91 -10.40 5.51
C THR A 115 8.09 -9.87 4.69
N ALA A 116 8.88 -8.93 5.23
CA ALA A 116 10.06 -8.43 4.56
C ALA A 116 11.18 -9.50 4.50
N ILE A 117 11.40 -10.23 5.60
CA ILE A 117 12.41 -11.29 5.67
C ILE A 117 12.06 -12.46 4.76
N GLU A 118 10.80 -12.88 4.71
CA GLU A 118 10.34 -13.93 3.80
C GLU A 118 10.67 -13.58 2.35
N LYS A 119 10.43 -12.32 1.95
CA LYS A 119 10.78 -11.83 0.61
C LYS A 119 12.28 -11.85 0.37
N LEU A 120 13.08 -11.40 1.33
CA LEU A 120 14.55 -11.42 1.22
C LEU A 120 15.08 -12.85 1.05
N LYS A 121 14.56 -13.79 1.85
CA LYS A 121 14.92 -15.20 1.75
C LYS A 121 14.49 -15.80 0.41
N SER A 122 13.29 -15.51 -0.06
CA SER A 122 12.81 -15.99 -1.37
C SER A 122 13.69 -15.49 -2.53
N ILE A 123 14.25 -14.28 -2.43
CA ILE A 123 15.16 -13.74 -3.43
C ILE A 123 16.50 -14.50 -3.38
N ALA A 124 17.04 -14.73 -2.18
CA ALA A 124 18.27 -15.49 -2.00
C ALA A 124 18.16 -16.93 -2.53
N ASP A 125 17.05 -17.61 -2.26
CA ASP A 125 16.79 -18.98 -2.73
C ASP A 125 16.69 -19.03 -4.27
N ILE A 126 16.10 -18.00 -4.92
CA ILE A 126 16.03 -17.91 -6.39
C ILE A 126 17.43 -17.78 -7.01
N ASP A 127 18.29 -16.96 -6.41
CA ASP A 127 19.66 -16.79 -6.93
C ASP A 127 20.50 -18.05 -6.71
N ASP A 128 20.31 -18.77 -5.59
CA ASP A 128 20.99 -20.05 -5.36
C ASP A 128 20.53 -21.13 -6.35
N LEU A 129 19.22 -21.18 -6.67
CA LEU A 129 18.69 -22.08 -7.69
C LEU A 129 19.23 -21.75 -9.09
N ARG A 130 19.42 -20.47 -9.43
CA ARG A 130 20.04 -20.04 -10.69
C ARG A 130 21.49 -20.46 -10.78
N ASN A 131 22.24 -20.33 -9.70
CA ASN A 131 23.64 -20.75 -9.65
C ASN A 131 23.77 -22.27 -9.86
N ARG A 132 22.94 -23.06 -9.17
CA ARG A 132 22.91 -24.53 -9.36
C ARG A 132 22.49 -24.93 -10.79
N LEU A 133 21.53 -24.22 -11.38
CA LEU A 133 21.15 -24.43 -12.79
C LEU A 133 22.31 -24.14 -13.73
N SER A 134 23.05 -23.04 -13.51
CA SER A 134 24.22 -22.69 -14.33
C SER A 134 25.34 -23.73 -14.20
N GLU A 135 25.61 -24.24 -13.00
CA GLU A 135 26.57 -25.33 -12.78
C GLU A 135 26.16 -26.60 -13.52
N LEU A 136 24.89 -26.98 -13.47
CA LEU A 136 24.37 -28.15 -14.20
C LEU A 136 24.46 -27.96 -15.72
N GLU A 137 24.16 -26.77 -16.23
CA GLU A 137 24.30 -26.45 -17.66
C GLU A 137 25.76 -26.50 -18.12
N GLN A 138 26.71 -26.06 -17.29
CA GLN A 138 28.15 -26.16 -17.59
C GLN A 138 28.62 -27.61 -17.62
N LEU A 139 28.21 -28.43 -16.65
CA LEU A 139 28.55 -29.86 -16.62
C LEU A 139 27.94 -30.62 -17.80
N LEU A 140 26.71 -30.29 -18.21
CA LEU A 140 26.04 -30.90 -19.36
C LEU A 140 26.72 -30.53 -20.68
N ASN A 141 27.19 -29.29 -20.82
CA ASN A 141 27.90 -28.83 -22.01
C ASN A 141 29.37 -29.30 -22.07
N ALA A 142 30.01 -29.53 -20.93
CA ALA A 142 31.36 -30.11 -20.86
C ALA A 142 31.38 -31.63 -21.13
N GLY A 143 30.23 -32.30 -21.04
CA GLY A 143 30.06 -33.72 -21.33
C GLY A 143 29.73 -34.07 -22.78
N LYS A 144 29.71 -33.08 -23.69
CA LYS A 144 29.65 -33.26 -25.16
C LYS A 144 31.03 -33.03 -25.77
#